data_AF-A0AA35WWX2-F1
#
_entry.id   AF-A0AA35WWX2-F1
#
_cell.length_a   1.000
_cell.length_b   1.000
_cell.length_c   1.000
_cell.angle_alpha   90.00
_cell.angle_beta   90.00
_cell.angle_gamma   90.00
#
_symmetry.space_group_name_H-M   'P 1'
#
loop_
_entity.id
_entity.type
_entity.pdbx_description
1 polymer ?
#
loop_
_entity_poly.entity_id
_entity_poly.type
_entity_poly.pdbx_seq_one_letter_code
_entity_poly.pdbx_strand_id
1 'polypeptide(L)'
;MFDACETRKCVNVTITDDMVDEQRELFTYTLTRTPSLDPRIELDPIDGTVEIINSDVPENVVVAAEPASVRVSWDGVEDADRYTVTFSQVDGQYQQGLCN
;
A
#
# COMPACT_ATOMS: atom_id res chain seq x y z
N MET A 1 15.86 21.86 -11.91
CA MET A 1 17.09 22.59 -11.54
C MET A 1 17.04 22.86 -10.05
N PHE A 2 18.19 22.76 -9.36
CA PHE A 2 18.31 23.19 -7.98
C PHE A 2 18.59 24.70 -7.97
N ASP A 3 17.89 25.45 -7.14
CA ASP A 3 18.19 26.85 -6.90
C ASP A 3 19.48 26.99 -6.07
N ALA A 4 20.02 28.20 -5.99
CA ALA A 4 21.19 28.47 -5.15
C ALA A 4 20.90 28.08 -3.70
N CYS A 5 21.78 27.27 -3.10
CA CYS A 5 21.64 26.70 -1.76
C CYS A 5 20.47 25.70 -1.58
N GLU A 6 19.79 25.25 -2.64
CA GLU A 6 18.85 24.13 -2.57
C GLU A 6 19.64 22.82 -2.46
N THR A 7 19.42 22.05 -1.39
CA THR A 7 20.08 20.75 -1.18
C THR A 7 19.12 19.57 -1.31
N ARG A 8 17.83 19.83 -1.58
CA ARG A 8 16.79 18.80 -1.76
C ARG A 8 15.75 19.28 -2.76
N LYS A 9 15.26 18.38 -3.61
CA LYS A 9 14.14 18.62 -4.51
C LYS A 9 13.19 17.43 -4.47
N CYS A 10 11.89 17.70 -4.40
CA CYS A 10 10.87 16.67 -4.41
C CYS A 10 10.22 16.60 -5.79
N VAL A 11 9.95 15.38 -6.25
CA VAL A 11 9.15 15.10 -7.46
C VAL A 11 7.95 14.29 -7.00
N ASN A 12 6.74 14.75 -7.34
CA ASN A 12 5.52 14.06 -7.00
C ASN A 12 5.16 13.10 -8.14
N VAL A 13 4.89 11.85 -7.78
CA VAL A 13 4.28 10.85 -8.66
C VAL A 13 2.91 10.56 -8.06
N THR A 14 1.86 10.67 -8.85
CA THR A 14 0.50 10.33 -8.42
C THR A 14 0.25 8.87 -8.71
N ILE A 15 -0.20 8.13 -7.70
CA ILE A 15 -0.75 6.78 -7.85
C ILE A 15 -2.26 6.94 -7.96
N THR A 16 -2.89 6.26 -8.91
CA THR A 16 -4.35 6.22 -9.04
C THR A 16 -4.84 5.08 -8.18
N ASP A 17 -5.76 5.38 -7.28
CA ASP A 17 -6.45 4.40 -6.45
C ASP A 17 -7.74 3.93 -7.15
N ASP A 18 -8.15 2.70 -6.92
CA ASP A 18 -9.44 2.17 -7.39
C ASP A 18 -10.12 1.22 -6.39
N MET A 19 -10.81 0.19 -6.85
CA MET A 19 -11.55 -0.78 -6.01
C MET A 19 -11.35 -2.22 -6.48
N VAL A 20 -10.33 -2.45 -7.31
CA VAL A 20 -10.04 -3.74 -7.90
C VAL A 20 -8.95 -4.39 -7.08
N ASP A 21 -9.14 -5.65 -6.69
CA ASP A 21 -8.07 -6.41 -6.04
C ASP A 21 -6.89 -6.59 -7.02
N GLU A 22 -5.84 -5.80 -6.79
CA GLU A 22 -4.63 -5.79 -7.59
C GLU A 22 -3.54 -6.68 -6.99
N GLN A 23 -2.73 -7.29 -7.87
CA GLN A 23 -1.47 -7.86 -7.39
C GLN A 23 -0.49 -6.73 -7.07
N ARG A 24 0.45 -6.98 -6.16
CA ARG A 24 1.53 -6.04 -5.86
C ARG A 24 2.24 -5.61 -7.14
N GLU A 25 2.32 -4.30 -7.36
CA GLU A 25 2.97 -3.72 -8.53
C GLU A 25 4.29 -3.05 -8.17
N LEU A 26 5.20 -3.02 -9.13
CA LEU A 26 6.49 -2.36 -9.00
C LEU A 26 6.64 -1.34 -10.12
N PHE A 27 7.05 -0.13 -9.79
CA PHE A 27 7.60 0.78 -10.78
C PHE A 27 9.05 1.13 -10.47
N THR A 28 9.78 1.49 -11.51
CA THR A 28 11.18 1.92 -11.40
C THR A 28 11.31 3.38 -11.76
N TYR A 29 12.27 4.05 -11.14
CA TYR A 29 12.70 5.37 -11.55
C TYR A 29 14.18 5.35 -11.91
N THR A 30 14.59 6.27 -12.79
CA THR A 30 15.99 6.48 -13.15
C THR A 30 16.27 7.97 -13.25
N LEU A 31 17.30 8.42 -12.54
CA LEU A 31 17.87 9.75 -12.65
C LEU A 31 18.85 9.77 -13.83
N THR A 32 18.51 10.56 -14.84
CA THR A 32 19.38 10.78 -15.99
C THR A 32 20.12 12.11 -15.85
N ARG A 33 21.42 12.09 -16.14
CA ARG A 33 22.24 13.30 -16.18
C ARG A 33 21.81 14.20 -17.34
N THR A 34 21.51 15.46 -17.06
CA THR A 34 21.35 16.47 -18.11
C THR A 34 22.73 16.91 -18.61
N PRO A 35 22.91 17.23 -19.92
CA PRO A 35 24.22 17.64 -20.46
C PRO A 35 24.87 18.84 -19.77
N SER A 36 24.07 19.69 -19.12
CA SER A 36 24.52 20.86 -18.36
C SER A 36 24.92 20.57 -16.91
N LEU A 37 24.81 19.33 -16.42
CA LEU A 37 25.20 18.98 -15.06
C LEU A 37 26.73 18.93 -14.93
N ASP A 38 27.28 19.55 -13.89
CA ASP A 38 28.71 19.52 -13.61
C ASP A 38 29.23 18.07 -13.53
N PRO A 39 30.27 17.70 -14.32
CA PRO A 39 30.78 16.32 -14.36
C PRO A 39 31.31 15.81 -13.01
N ARG A 40 31.59 16.70 -12.05
CA ARG A 40 32.05 16.34 -10.70
C ARG A 40 30.94 15.93 -9.74
N ILE A 41 29.67 16.16 -10.11
CA ILE A 41 28.53 15.72 -9.30
C ILE A 41 28.35 14.22 -9.50
N GLU A 42 28.38 13.43 -8.43
CA GLU A 42 28.02 12.02 -8.46
C GLU A 42 26.51 11.87 -8.24
N LEU A 43 25.87 10.98 -9.01
CA LEU A 43 24.48 10.61 -8.81
C LEU A 43 24.47 9.24 -8.14
N ASP A 44 23.95 9.16 -6.92
CA ASP A 44 23.83 7.92 -6.16
C ASP A 44 22.69 8.04 -5.13
N PRO A 45 21.67 7.15 -5.15
CA PRO A 45 21.41 6.15 -6.19
C PRO A 45 20.91 6.79 -7.50
N ILE A 46 21.20 6.15 -8.64
CA ILE A 46 20.71 6.61 -9.96
C ILE A 46 19.36 6.01 -10.34
N ASP A 47 18.97 4.93 -9.69
CA ASP A 47 17.71 4.25 -9.92
C ASP A 47 17.15 3.72 -8.61
N GLY A 48 15.91 3.27 -8.67
CA GLY A 48 15.28 2.61 -7.55
C GLY A 48 13.93 2.03 -7.96
N THR A 49 13.44 1.17 -7.09
CA THR A 49 12.13 0.54 -7.19
C THR A 49 11.20 1.15 -6.14
N VAL A 50 9.96 1.38 -6.54
CA VAL A 50 8.88 1.75 -5.64
C VAL A 50 7.81 0.67 -5.75
N GLU A 51 7.35 0.20 -4.59
CA GLU A 51 6.25 -0.76 -4.51
C GLU A 51 4.93 0.00 -4.40
N ILE A 52 3.94 -0.40 -5.21
CA ILE A 52 2.55 -0.01 -5.04
C ILE A 52 1.89 -1.17 -4.28
N ILE A 53 1.40 -0.86 -3.09
CA ILE A 53 0.76 -1.81 -2.21
C ILE A 53 -0.74 -1.73 -2.45
N ASN A 54 -1.35 -2.87 -2.76
CA ASN A 54 -2.80 -3.01 -2.91
C ASN A 54 -3.49 -2.64 -1.59
N SER A 55 -4.49 -1.77 -1.66
CA SER A 55 -5.28 -1.27 -0.53
C SER A 55 -6.72 -1.78 -0.51
N ASP A 56 -7.13 -2.63 -1.45
CA ASP A 56 -8.52 -3.04 -1.73
C ASP A 56 -8.97 -4.30 -0.99
N VAL A 57 -8.05 -4.98 -0.29
CA VAL A 57 -8.35 -6.20 0.46
C VAL A 57 -7.90 -6.09 1.93
N PRO A 58 -8.65 -6.69 2.88
CA PRO A 58 -8.24 -6.69 4.29
C PRO A 58 -6.88 -7.34 4.52
N GLU A 59 -5.95 -6.57 5.07
CA GLU A 59 -4.63 -7.06 5.48
C GLU A 59 -4.53 -7.25 7.00
N ASN A 60 -3.50 -7.99 7.45
CA ASN A 60 -3.21 -8.21 8.87
C ASN A 60 -4.41 -8.74 9.69
N VAL A 61 -5.14 -9.69 9.10
CA VAL A 61 -6.29 -10.34 9.76
C VAL A 61 -5.81 -11.10 11.02
N VAL A 62 -6.27 -10.65 12.17
CA VAL A 62 -6.02 -11.25 13.49
C VAL A 62 -7.33 -11.79 14.04
N VAL A 63 -7.26 -13.03 14.56
CA VAL A 63 -8.36 -13.68 15.25
C VAL A 63 -7.95 -13.96 16.69
N ALA A 64 -8.75 -13.50 17.64
CA ALA A 64 -8.58 -13.76 19.06
C ALA A 64 -9.84 -14.44 19.64
N ALA A 65 -9.63 -15.55 20.35
CA ALA A 65 -10.69 -16.21 21.09
C ALA A 65 -10.86 -15.56 22.47
N GLU A 66 -12.10 -15.26 22.80
CA GLU A 66 -12.52 -14.77 24.12
C GLU A 66 -13.44 -15.83 24.76
N PRO A 67 -13.70 -15.78 26.09
CA PRO A 67 -14.46 -16.81 26.78
C PRO A 67 -15.86 -17.11 26.21
N ALA A 68 -16.48 -16.16 25.51
CA ALA A 68 -17.81 -16.33 24.90
C ALA A 68 -17.94 -15.66 23.52
N SER A 69 -16.83 -15.24 22.91
CA SER A 69 -16.81 -14.46 21.67
C SER A 69 -15.54 -14.74 20.87
N VAL A 70 -15.58 -14.40 19.59
CA VAL A 70 -14.39 -14.33 18.75
C VAL A 70 -14.25 -12.88 18.29
N ARG A 71 -13.08 -12.29 18.50
CA ARG A 71 -12.74 -10.99 17.95
C ARG A 71 -11.93 -11.20 16.68
N VAL A 72 -12.41 -10.65 15.57
CA VAL A 72 -11.69 -10.58 14.30
C VAL A 72 -11.38 -9.10 14.05
N SER A 73 -10.14 -8.80 13.68
CA SER A 73 -9.73 -7.45 13.29
C SER A 73 -8.74 -7.53 12.13
N TRP A 74 -8.72 -6.49 11.29
CA TRP A 74 -7.85 -6.34 10.14
C TRP A 74 -7.49 -4.85 10.03
N ASP A 75 -6.54 -4.53 9.17
CA ASP A 75 -6.23 -3.15 8.83
C ASP A 75 -7.32 -2.57 7.92
N GLY A 76 -7.63 -1.29 8.10
CA GLY A 76 -8.65 -0.61 7.29
C GLY A 76 -8.29 -0.63 5.81
N VAL A 77 -9.28 -0.95 4.99
CA VAL A 77 -9.25 -0.88 3.53
C VAL A 77 -9.77 0.51 3.14
N GLU A 78 -9.02 1.24 2.33
CA GLU A 78 -9.43 2.58 1.87
C GLU A 78 -10.73 2.48 1.05
N ASP A 79 -11.59 3.48 1.17
CA ASP A 79 -12.91 3.53 0.50
C ASP A 79 -13.85 2.33 0.70
N ALA A 80 -13.55 1.44 1.64
CA ALA A 80 -14.41 0.31 1.96
C ALA A 80 -15.68 0.76 2.70
N ASP A 81 -16.82 0.66 2.01
CA ASP A 81 -18.12 0.95 2.59
C ASP A 81 -18.55 -0.09 3.65
N ARG A 82 -18.11 -1.35 3.51
CA ARG A 82 -18.58 -2.47 4.34
C ARG A 82 -17.70 -3.71 4.24
N TYR A 83 -17.58 -4.43 5.34
CA TYR A 83 -16.96 -5.76 5.39
C TYR A 83 -17.99 -6.86 5.65
N THR A 84 -17.79 -8.02 5.01
CA THR A 84 -18.56 -9.24 5.28
C THR A 84 -17.65 -10.26 5.95
N VAL A 85 -17.97 -10.64 7.18
CA VAL A 85 -17.25 -11.69 7.92
C VAL A 85 -18.10 -12.96 7.92
N THR A 86 -17.54 -14.07 7.45
CA THR A 86 -18.21 -15.38 7.44
C THR A 86 -17.53 -16.34 8.40
N PHE A 87 -18.28 -16.84 9.38
CA PHE A 87 -17.86 -17.89 10.32
C PHE A 87 -18.46 -19.22 9.90
N SER A 88 -17.64 -20.25 9.72
CA SER A 88 -18.10 -21.63 9.56
C SER A 88 -18.02 -22.37 10.89
N GLN A 89 -19.13 -22.97 11.31
CA GLN A 89 -19.17 -23.87 12.45
C GLN A 89 -18.84 -25.30 12.02
N VAL A 90 -18.42 -26.13 12.98
CA VAL A 90 -17.92 -27.51 12.75
C VAL A 90 -19.01 -28.42 12.13
N ASP A 91 -20.27 -28.04 12.26
CA ASP A 91 -21.45 -28.70 11.68
C ASP A 91 -21.77 -28.24 10.24
N GLY A 92 -20.94 -27.37 9.66
CA GLY A 92 -21.10 -26.83 8.31
C GLY A 92 -22.11 -25.68 8.20
N GLN A 93 -22.63 -25.17 9.32
CA GLN A 93 -23.45 -23.96 9.33
C GLN A 93 -22.58 -22.71 9.17
N TYR A 94 -23.07 -21.70 8.44
CA TYR A 94 -22.41 -20.42 8.28
C TYR A 94 -23.16 -19.32 9.04
N GLN A 95 -22.42 -18.49 9.77
CA GLN A 95 -22.92 -17.24 10.33
C GLN A 95 -22.20 -16.08 9.66
N GLN A 96 -22.96 -15.12 9.12
CA GLN A 96 -22.42 -13.89 8.54
C GLN A 96 -22.71 -12.69 9.44
N GLY A 97 -21.69 -11.85 9.62
CA GLY A 97 -21.80 -10.56 10.28
C GLY A 97 -21.38 -9.44 9.32
N LEU A 98 -22.04 -8.29 9.45
CA LEU A 98 -21.60 -7.05 8.81
C LEU A 98 -20.79 -6.24 9.81
N CYS A 99 -19.61 -5.79 9.38
CA CYS A 99 -18.79 -4.85 10.13
C CYS A 99 -18.66 -3.57 9.31
N ASN A 100 -18.83 -2.44 10.00
CA ASN A 100 -18.65 -1.09 9.48
C ASN A 100 -17.42 -0.47 10.14
#